data_AF-A0AB39VHS9-F1
#
_entry.id   AF-A0AB39VHS9-F1
#
_cell.length_a   1.000
_cell.length_b   1.000
_cell.length_c   1.000
_cell.angle_alpha   90.00
_cell.angle_beta   90.00
_cell.angle_gamma   90.00
#
_symmetry.space_group_name_H-M   'P 1'
#
loop_
_entity.id
_entity.type
_entity.pdbx_description
1 polymer ?
#
loop_
_entity_poly.entity_id
_entity_poly.type
_entity_poly.pdbx_seq_one_letter_code
_entity_poly.pdbx_strand_id
1 'polypeptide(L)'
;MLVVYPAIFHKTKEEGYIVVFPDFDCGATEGKTLEEAMEMAEDYVGTWLYDDFVNKKKLPTPSKLNDVSLEIPEDEKDFYVEGESFKTLIALDMLKYVNECKKTTVRKNVSIPSWLNEMAKKQNINFSQILQDALKHELGIEY
;
A
#
# COMPACT_ATOMS: atom_id res chain seq x y z
N MET A 1 -7.51 -4.48 -4.92
CA MET A 1 -8.62 -3.52 -4.73
C MET A 1 -7.99 -2.15 -4.63
N LEU A 2 -8.20 -1.32 -5.64
CA LEU A 2 -7.62 0.02 -5.68
C LEU A 2 -8.36 0.95 -4.72
N VAL A 3 -7.63 1.59 -3.82
CA VAL A 3 -8.10 2.68 -2.96
C VAL A 3 -7.30 3.95 -3.29
N VAL A 4 -7.94 5.11 -3.14
CA VAL A 4 -7.33 6.40 -3.46
C VAL A 4 -7.71 7.41 -2.39
N TYR A 5 -6.72 8.04 -1.77
CA TYR A 5 -6.90 9.06 -0.73
C TYR A 5 -6.10 10.33 -1.04
N PRO A 6 -6.63 11.51 -0.71
CA PRO A 6 -5.87 12.75 -0.81
C PRO A 6 -4.80 12.82 0.28
N ALA A 7 -3.64 13.36 -0.08
CA ALA A 7 -2.54 13.65 0.83
C ALA A 7 -1.99 15.05 0.56
N ILE A 8 -1.50 15.69 1.61
CA ILE A 8 -0.85 17.00 1.54
C ILE A 8 0.64 16.79 1.80
N PHE A 9 1.47 17.26 0.88
CA PHE A 9 2.93 17.24 0.99
C PHE A 9 3.40 18.63 1.36
N HIS A 10 3.97 18.76 2.55
CA HIS A 10 4.60 19.98 3.04
C HIS A 10 6.11 19.88 2.90
N LYS A 11 6.70 20.73 2.06
CA LYS A 11 8.15 20.86 1.95
C LYS A 11 8.71 21.45 3.24
N THR A 12 9.66 20.77 3.87
CA THR A 12 10.30 21.24 5.12
C THR A 12 11.51 22.14 4.82
N LYS A 13 11.84 23.05 5.76
CA LYS A 13 13.08 23.85 5.69
C LYS A 13 14.34 23.03 6.01
N GLU A 14 14.20 21.93 6.74
CA GLU A 14 15.30 21.02 7.12
C GLU A 14 15.59 19.92 6.08
N GLU A 15 15.08 20.09 4.85
CA GLU A 15 15.05 19.09 3.77
C GLU A 15 14.04 17.95 4.00
N GLY A 16 13.50 17.43 2.89
CA GLY A 16 12.41 16.44 2.91
C GLY A 16 11.00 17.00 2.78
N TYR A 17 10.04 16.14 3.12
CA TYR A 17 8.61 16.38 3.09
C TYR A 17 7.93 15.73 4.28
N ILE A 18 6.96 16.43 4.87
CA ILE A 18 5.94 15.84 5.73
C ILE A 18 4.70 15.60 4.88
N VAL A 19 4.12 14.41 4.98
CA VAL A 19 2.91 14.03 4.25
C VAL A 19 1.77 13.83 5.23
N VAL A 20 0.70 14.59 5.08
CA VAL A 20 -0.47 14.59 5.98
C VAL A 20 -1.68 14.03 5.25
N PHE A 21 -2.45 13.20 5.95
CA PHE A 21 -3.68 12.58 5.44
C PHE A 21 -4.92 13.12 6.18
N PRO A 22 -5.72 14.00 5.55
CA PRO A 22 -6.90 14.58 6.18
C PRO A 22 -7.93 13.55 6.65
N ASP A 23 -8.04 12.43 5.91
CA ASP A 23 -9.05 11.39 6.17
C ASP A 23 -8.63 10.39 7.26
N PHE A 24 -7.41 10.50 7.78
CA PHE A 24 -6.80 9.57 8.73
C PHE A 24 -6.45 10.27 10.04
N ASP A 25 -7.41 10.99 10.61
CA ASP A 25 -7.25 11.80 11.84
C ASP A 25 -6.09 12.81 11.75
N CYS A 26 -5.86 13.37 10.55
CA CYS A 26 -4.72 14.23 10.24
C CYS A 26 -3.36 13.57 10.55
N GLY A 27 -3.29 12.25 10.49
CA GLY A 27 -2.05 11.50 10.66
C GLY A 27 -1.03 11.82 9.56
N ALA A 28 0.25 11.64 9.89
CA ALA A 28 1.35 12.05 9.03
C ALA A 28 2.46 10.99 8.93
N THR A 29 3.21 11.09 7.85
CA THR A 29 4.45 10.36 7.58
C THR A 29 5.47 11.32 6.96
N GLU A 30 6.70 10.89 6.72
CA GLU A 30 7.76 11.76 6.21
C GLU A 30 8.70 11.03 5.24
N GLY A 31 9.42 11.79 4.42
CA GLY A 31 10.48 11.28 3.56
C GLY A 31 11.48 12.36 3.19
N LYS A 32 12.76 12.00 2.99
CA LYS A 32 13.85 12.96 2.71
C LYS A 32 13.84 13.43 1.26
N THR A 33 13.34 12.60 0.35
CA THR A 33 13.07 12.98 -1.04
C THR A 33 11.59 12.88 -1.35
N LEU A 34 11.17 13.38 -2.51
CA LEU A 34 9.78 13.27 -2.95
C LEU A 34 9.41 11.80 -3.17
N GLU A 35 10.31 11.02 -3.77
CA GLU A 35 10.12 9.59 -4.02
C GLU A 35 9.95 8.82 -2.71
N GLU A 36 10.83 9.04 -1.73
CA GLU A 36 10.71 8.43 -0.41
C GLU A 36 9.40 8.85 0.27
N ALA A 37 9.03 10.14 0.21
CA ALA A 37 7.78 10.60 0.80
C ALA A 37 6.53 9.97 0.13
N MET A 38 6.58 9.71 -1.18
CA MET A 38 5.51 9.00 -1.90
C MET A 38 5.44 7.53 -1.49
N GLU A 39 6.57 6.83 -1.38
CA GLU A 39 6.63 5.45 -0.88
C GLU A 39 6.08 5.35 0.55
N MET A 40 6.51 6.27 1.42
CA MET A 40 6.08 6.34 2.82
C MET A 40 4.59 6.70 2.94
N ALA A 41 4.07 7.50 2.02
CA ALA A 41 2.64 7.80 1.92
C ALA A 41 1.81 6.56 1.53
N GLU A 42 2.27 5.78 0.55
CA GLU A 42 1.61 4.52 0.17
C GLU A 42 1.61 3.52 1.33
N ASP A 43 2.74 3.35 2.02
CA ASP A 43 2.84 2.45 3.18
C ASP A 43 1.96 2.92 4.34
N TYR A 44 1.88 4.23 4.59
CA TYR A 44 1.00 4.80 5.61
C TYR A 44 -0.48 4.48 5.33
N VAL A 45 -0.94 4.72 4.10
CA VAL A 45 -2.31 4.39 3.67
C VAL A 45 -2.60 2.90 3.87
N GLY A 46 -1.66 2.04 3.45
CA GLY A 46 -1.79 0.60 3.57
C GLY A 46 -1.88 0.14 5.01
N THR A 47 -1.00 0.66 5.86
CA THR A 47 -0.96 0.37 7.30
C THR A 47 -2.26 0.79 7.98
N TRP A 48 -2.71 2.02 7.74
CA TRP A 48 -3.91 2.58 8.37
C TRP A 48 -5.16 1.76 8.03
N LEU A 49 -5.28 1.34 6.77
CA LEU A 49 -6.45 0.58 6.27
C LEU A 49 -6.36 -0.93 6.50
N TYR A 50 -5.23 -1.45 6.97
CA TYR A 50 -4.92 -2.89 6.98
C TYR A 50 -5.97 -3.71 7.74
N ASP A 51 -6.22 -3.35 8.99
CA ASP A 51 -7.10 -4.12 9.87
C ASP A 51 -8.54 -4.08 9.41
N ASP A 52 -9.02 -2.93 8.97
CA ASP A 52 -10.38 -2.77 8.47
C ASP A 52 -10.57 -3.56 7.17
N PHE A 53 -9.58 -3.53 6.27
CA PHE A 53 -9.63 -4.32 5.06
C PHE A 53 -9.63 -5.83 5.32
N VAL A 54 -8.72 -6.32 6.18
CA VAL A 54 -8.61 -7.76 6.49
C VAL A 54 -9.86 -8.28 7.21
N ASN A 55 -10.46 -7.47 8.08
CA ASN A 55 -11.67 -7.83 8.81
C ASN A 55 -12.97 -7.50 8.06
N LYS A 56 -12.88 -7.08 6.78
CA LYS A 56 -14.02 -6.70 5.93
C LYS A 56 -14.93 -5.64 6.56
N LYS A 57 -14.33 -4.72 7.32
CA LYS A 57 -15.01 -3.52 7.84
C LYS A 57 -15.08 -2.47 6.75
N LYS A 58 -15.94 -1.47 6.96
CA LYS A 58 -16.08 -0.33 6.05
C LYS A 58 -14.84 0.56 6.18
N LEU A 59 -14.15 0.82 5.06
CA LEU A 59 -13.04 1.77 5.01
C LEU A 59 -13.55 3.23 5.13
N PRO A 60 -12.71 4.17 5.58
CA PRO A 60 -13.01 5.60 5.52
C PRO A 60 -13.44 6.03 4.12
N THR A 61 -14.24 7.09 4.05
CA THR A 61 -14.62 7.66 2.75
C THR A 61 -13.58 8.72 2.40
N PRO A 62 -12.90 8.63 1.25
CA PRO A 62 -11.90 9.62 0.87
C PRO A 62 -12.55 10.97 0.60
N SER A 63 -11.92 12.02 1.10
CA SER A 63 -12.28 13.41 0.79
C SER A 63 -11.98 13.72 -0.68
N LYS A 64 -12.71 14.69 -1.25
CA LYS A 64 -12.39 15.18 -2.59
C LYS A 64 -11.12 16.02 -2.51
N LEU A 65 -10.18 15.80 -3.41
CA LEU A 65 -8.91 16.54 -3.45
C LEU A 65 -9.12 18.07 -3.46
N ASN A 66 -10.14 18.56 -4.17
CA ASN A 66 -10.43 19.99 -4.26
C ASN A 66 -10.88 20.60 -2.92
N ASP A 67 -11.50 19.80 -2.04
CA ASP A 67 -12.04 20.25 -0.75
C ASP A 67 -10.95 20.23 0.35
N VAL A 68 -9.80 19.61 0.08
CA VAL A 68 -8.66 19.58 1.01
C VAL A 68 -7.93 20.93 1.03
N SER A 69 -7.81 21.53 2.21
CA SER A 69 -7.06 22.77 2.41
C SER A 69 -5.56 22.51 2.42
N LEU A 70 -4.78 23.46 1.87
CA LEU A 70 -3.31 23.51 1.98
C LEU A 70 -2.86 24.47 3.09
N GLU A 71 -3.80 25.02 3.86
CA GLU A 71 -3.49 25.95 4.93
C GLU A 71 -2.68 25.25 6.02
N ILE A 72 -1.53 25.84 6.32
CA ILE A 72 -0.65 25.45 7.40
C ILE A 72 -0.96 26.36 8.60
N PRO A 73 -1.13 25.82 9.81
CA PRO A 73 -1.29 26.61 11.03
C PRO A 73 -0.18 27.67 11.16
N GLU A 74 -0.53 28.87 11.63
CA GLU A 74 0.41 30.01 11.68
C GLU A 74 1.66 29.69 12.52
N ASP A 75 1.49 28.92 13.59
CA ASP A 75 2.53 28.43 14.50
C ASP A 75 3.43 27.34 13.89
N GLU A 76 3.01 26.73 12.78
CA GLU A 76 3.78 25.70 12.08
C GLU A 76 4.43 26.19 10.78
N LYS A 77 4.04 27.36 10.27
CA LYS A 77 4.59 27.95 9.02
C LYS A 77 6.11 28.07 9.04
N ASP A 78 6.70 28.26 10.21
CA ASP A 78 8.15 28.40 10.34
C ASP A 78 8.93 27.11 10.02
N PHE A 79 8.28 25.94 10.03
CA PHE A 79 8.91 24.65 9.69
C PHE A 79 8.90 24.34 8.18
N TYR A 80 8.04 25.01 7.41
CA TYR A 80 7.79 24.67 6.02
C TYR A 80 8.26 25.75 5.05
N VAL A 81 8.56 25.34 3.83
CA VAL A 81 8.93 26.25 2.74
C VAL A 81 7.65 26.83 2.13
N GLU A 82 7.51 28.15 2.20
CA GLU A 82 6.35 28.87 1.69
C GLU A 82 6.20 28.65 0.18
N GLY A 83 5.00 28.27 -0.27
CA GLY A 83 4.69 28.06 -1.69
C GLY A 83 5.15 26.72 -2.27
N GLU A 84 5.87 25.89 -1.53
CA GLU A 84 6.34 24.57 -2.00
C GLU A 84 5.52 23.38 -1.47
N SER A 85 4.43 23.65 -0.74
CA SER A 85 3.48 22.62 -0.35
C SER A 85 2.46 22.34 -1.46
N PHE A 86 2.06 21.09 -1.63
CA PHE A 86 1.07 20.68 -2.63
C PHE A 86 0.21 19.53 -2.14
N LYS A 87 -0.92 19.28 -2.81
CA LYS A 87 -1.80 18.14 -2.54
C LYS A 87 -1.87 17.23 -3.74
N THR A 88 -1.93 15.93 -3.50
CA THR A 88 -2.04 14.90 -4.54
C THR A 88 -2.88 13.73 -4.06
N LEU A 89 -3.13 12.77 -4.95
CA LEU A 89 -3.80 11.51 -4.63
C LEU A 89 -2.77 10.41 -4.47
N ILE A 90 -2.92 9.61 -3.42
CA ILE A 90 -2.16 8.40 -3.16
C ILE A 90 -3.06 7.21 -3.49
N ALA A 91 -2.62 6.39 -4.45
CA ALA A 91 -3.34 5.23 -4.90
C ALA A 91 -2.63 3.96 -4.43
N LEU A 92 -3.39 3.00 -3.89
CA LEU A 92 -2.83 1.75 -3.37
C LEU A 92 -3.72 0.57 -3.74
N ASP A 93 -3.12 -0.54 -4.18
CA ASP A 93 -3.84 -1.82 -4.23
C ASP A 93 -3.74 -2.54 -2.88
N MET A 94 -4.84 -2.52 -2.12
CA MET A 94 -4.91 -3.15 -0.79
C MET A 94 -4.71 -4.67 -0.81
N LEU A 95 -5.09 -5.36 -1.89
CA LEU A 95 -4.88 -6.80 -1.98
C LEU A 95 -3.39 -7.10 -2.13
N LYS A 96 -2.71 -6.33 -3.00
CA LYS A 96 -1.26 -6.45 -3.18
C LYS A 96 -0.52 -6.15 -1.87
N TYR A 97 -0.83 -5.02 -1.25
CA TYR A 97 -0.23 -4.60 0.01
C TYR A 97 -0.38 -5.66 1.11
N VAL A 98 -1.60 -6.15 1.34
CA VAL A 98 -1.85 -7.17 2.37
C VAL A 98 -1.10 -8.47 2.09
N ASN A 99 -0.99 -8.87 0.82
CA ASN A 99 -0.24 -10.07 0.44
C ASN A 99 1.27 -9.91 0.69
N GLU A 100 1.82 -8.71 0.45
CA GLU A 100 3.23 -8.39 0.74
C GLU A 100 3.52 -8.38 2.24
N CYS A 101 2.59 -7.87 3.06
CA CYS A 101 2.67 -7.94 4.52
C CYS A 101 2.52 -9.37 5.06
N LYS A 102 1.61 -10.17 4.48
CA LYS A 102 1.35 -11.56 4.90
C LYS A 102 2.38 -12.52 4.29
N LYS A 103 3.59 -12.53 4.87
CA LYS A 103 4.65 -13.51 4.52
C LYS A 103 4.37 -14.94 5.01
N THR A 104 3.20 -15.20 5.61
CA THR A 104 2.87 -16.51 6.16
C THR A 104 2.51 -17.50 5.06
N THR A 105 3.31 -18.54 4.90
CA THR A 105 2.96 -19.67 4.02
C THR A 105 2.03 -20.64 4.74
N VAL A 106 0.94 -21.04 4.09
CA VAL A 106 0.02 -22.06 4.63
C VAL A 106 0.23 -23.37 3.88
N ARG A 107 0.54 -24.46 4.61
CA ARG A 107 0.64 -25.80 4.01
C ARG A 107 -0.71 -26.24 3.43
N LYS A 108 -0.71 -26.70 2.19
CA LYS A 108 -1.86 -27.33 1.53
C LYS A 108 -1.56 -28.78 1.21
N ASN A 109 -2.55 -29.65 1.45
CA ASN A 109 -2.50 -31.05 1.02
C ASN A 109 -3.31 -31.15 -0.27
N VAL A 110 -2.70 -31.69 -1.33
CA VAL A 110 -3.31 -31.82 -2.66
C VAL A 110 -3.23 -33.27 -3.13
N SER A 111 -4.19 -33.69 -3.94
CA SER A 111 -4.22 -35.01 -4.56
C SER A 111 -4.02 -34.86 -6.06
N ILE A 112 -3.04 -35.57 -6.61
CA ILE A 112 -2.73 -35.61 -8.04
C ILE A 112 -2.52 -37.06 -8.49
N PRO A 113 -2.71 -37.37 -9.78
CA PRO A 113 -2.42 -38.70 -10.30
C PRO A 113 -0.96 -39.12 -10.04
N SER A 114 -0.75 -40.39 -9.68
CA SER A 114 0.59 -40.90 -9.32
C SER A 114 1.61 -40.72 -10.46
N TRP A 115 1.19 -40.92 -11.71
CA TRP A 115 2.07 -40.76 -12.87
C TRP A 115 2.59 -39.32 -13.01
N LEU A 116 1.75 -38.33 -12.67
CA LEU A 116 2.10 -36.92 -12.75
C LEU A 116 3.08 -36.53 -11.64
N ASN A 117 2.88 -37.03 -10.42
CA ASN A 117 3.82 -36.85 -9.31
C ASN A 117 5.22 -37.37 -9.66
N GLU A 118 5.31 -38.58 -10.20
CA GLU A 118 6.61 -39.18 -10.56
C GLU A 118 7.31 -38.41 -11.68
N MET A 119 6.56 -37.96 -12.69
CA MET A 119 7.13 -37.15 -13.78
C MET A 119 7.65 -35.80 -13.26
N ALA A 120 6.87 -35.11 -12.42
CA ALA A 120 7.25 -33.83 -11.83
C ALA A 120 8.48 -33.95 -10.91
N LYS A 121 8.55 -35.01 -10.09
CA LYS A 121 9.74 -35.29 -9.26
C LYS A 121 11.00 -35.54 -10.08
N LYS A 122 10.91 -36.31 -11.16
CA LYS A 122 12.06 -36.58 -12.07
C LYS A 122 12.61 -35.29 -12.70
N GLN A 123 11.72 -34.34 -12.99
CA GLN A 123 12.09 -33.03 -13.54
C GLN A 123 12.40 -31.98 -12.46
N ASN A 124 12.43 -32.38 -11.18
CA ASN A 124 12.67 -31.50 -10.04
C ASN A 124 11.72 -30.28 -9.98
N ILE A 125 10.45 -30.49 -10.35
CA ILE A 125 9.42 -29.44 -10.35
C ILE A 125 9.03 -29.11 -8.91
N ASN A 126 8.95 -27.81 -8.61
CA ASN A 126 8.43 -27.31 -7.35
C ASN A 126 6.89 -27.23 -7.37
N PHE A 127 6.23 -28.24 -6.79
CA PHE A 127 4.77 -28.31 -6.71
C PHE A 127 4.14 -27.08 -6.05
N SER A 128 4.78 -26.56 -4.99
CA SER A 128 4.27 -25.39 -4.27
C SER A 128 4.33 -24.13 -5.13
N GLN A 129 5.37 -23.98 -5.96
CA GLN A 129 5.50 -22.84 -6.87
C GLN A 129 4.46 -22.92 -7.99
N ILE A 130 4.36 -24.07 -8.66
CA ILE A 130 3.36 -24.29 -9.72
C ILE A 130 1.94 -24.04 -9.24
N LEU A 131 1.60 -24.52 -8.02
CA LEU A 131 0.29 -24.27 -7.44
C LEU A 131 0.06 -22.77 -7.19
N GLN A 132 1.07 -22.05 -6.69
CA GLN A 132 0.95 -20.60 -6.48
C GLN A 132 0.78 -19.85 -7.80
N ASP A 133 1.57 -20.18 -8.82
CA ASP A 133 1.51 -19.53 -10.13
C ASP A 133 0.17 -19.78 -10.81
N ALA A 134 -0.33 -21.02 -10.77
CA ALA A 134 -1.65 -21.36 -11.30
C ALA A 134 -2.78 -20.62 -10.56
N LEU A 135 -2.73 -20.54 -9.23
CA LEU A 135 -3.72 -19.80 -8.44
C LEU A 135 -3.66 -18.30 -8.73
N LYS A 136 -2.46 -17.72 -8.84
CA LYS A 136 -2.29 -16.30 -9.20
C LYS A 136 -2.89 -16.00 -10.56
N HIS A 137 -2.61 -16.84 -11.55
CA HIS A 137 -3.17 -16.72 -12.90
C HIS A 137 -4.71 -16.79 -12.88
N GLU A 138 -5.30 -17.79 -12.22
CA GLU A 138 -6.76 -17.93 -12.13
C GLU A 138 -7.45 -16.80 -11.37
N LEU A 139 -6.73 -16.17 -10.42
CA LEU A 139 -7.23 -15.04 -9.65
C LEU A 139 -6.94 -13.68 -10.30
N GLY A 140 -6.30 -13.65 -11.47
CA GLY A 140 -5.92 -12.40 -12.16
C GLY A 140 -4.88 -11.57 -11.39
N ILE A 141 -4.00 -12.22 -10.63
CA ILE A 141 -2.94 -11.59 -9.86
C ILE A 141 -1.64 -11.70 -10.69
N GLU A 142 -1.30 -10.65 -11.44
CA GLU A 142 -0.07 -10.59 -12.23
C GLU A 142 1.11 -10.05 -11.39
N TYR A 143 2.31 -10.62 -11.61
CA TYR A 143 3.61 -10.09 -11.20
C TYR A 143 4.50 -9.96 -12.43
#